data_AF-A0AAE8F7S8-F1
#
_entry.id   AF-A0AAE8F7S8-F1
#
_cell.length_a   1.000
_cell.length_b   1.000
_cell.length_c   1.000
_cell.angle_alpha   90.00
_cell.angle_beta   90.00
_cell.angle_gamma   90.00
#
_symmetry.space_group_name_H-M   'P 1'
#
loop_
_entity.id
_entity.type
_entity.pdbx_description
1 polymer ?
#
loop_
_entity_poly.entity_id
_entity_poly.type
_entity_poly.pdbx_seq_one_letter_code
_entity_poly.pdbx_strand_id
1 'polypeptide(L)'
;METYPATAQDLAAYQQSRHALTQFQAPLLVSQKNPHTRLFVACFDGTGNDKYKDPEHITNIGILDDQVQTAVSNGSKNIGGYYVPGVGAQDDAFTRNFDGGLGYSDGPRMEARERAAT
;
A
#
# COMPACT_ATOMS: atom_id res chain seq x y z
N MET A 1 13.20 22.89 -17.70
CA MET A 1 12.13 22.59 -16.73
C MET A 1 11.43 23.90 -16.44
N GLU A 2 10.23 24.12 -16.97
CA GLU A 2 9.44 25.32 -16.68
C GLU A 2 8.72 25.13 -15.35
N THR A 3 8.81 26.11 -14.46
CA THR A 3 8.04 26.17 -13.22
C THR A 3 7.11 27.36 -13.30
N TYR A 4 5.84 27.16 -12.94
CA TYR A 4 4.86 28.24 -12.87
C TYR A 4 4.77 28.75 -11.43
N PRO A 5 4.81 30.07 -11.20
CA PRO A 5 4.61 30.62 -9.87
C PRO A 5 3.19 30.31 -9.38
N ALA A 6 3.08 29.90 -8.12
CA ALA A 6 1.78 29.63 -7.51
C ALA A 6 0.91 30.90 -7.53
N THR A 7 -0.31 30.77 -8.02
CA THR A 7 -1.28 31.85 -8.04
C THR A 7 -1.93 32.02 -6.66
N ALA A 8 -2.58 33.16 -6.42
CA ALA A 8 -3.38 33.36 -5.21
C ALA A 8 -4.48 32.29 -5.06
N GLN A 9 -5.02 31.79 -6.18
CA GLN A 9 -6.02 30.73 -6.18
C GLN A 9 -5.43 29.38 -5.74
N ASP A 10 -4.20 29.04 -6.18
CA ASP A 10 -3.52 27.82 -5.75
C ASP A 10 -3.25 27.83 -4.24
N LEU A 11 -2.83 28.99 -3.71
CA LEU A 11 -2.61 29.16 -2.28
C LEU A 11 -3.91 29.04 -1.47
N ALA A 12 -5.01 29.61 -1.96
CA ALA A 12 -6.32 29.49 -1.32
C ALA A 12 -6.84 28.04 -1.34
N ALA A 13 -6.71 27.35 -2.47
CA ALA A 13 -7.09 25.94 -2.60
C ALA A 13 -6.26 25.04 -1.67
N TYR A 14 -4.96 25.33 -1.55
CA TYR A 14 -4.08 24.64 -0.60
C TYR A 14 -4.52 24.87 0.85
N GLN A 15 -4.77 26.11 1.26
CA GLN A 15 -5.24 26.44 2.61
C GLN A 15 -6.57 25.76 2.94
N GLN A 16 -7.53 25.78 2.01
CA GLN A 16 -8.82 25.13 2.18
C GLN A 16 -8.66 23.60 2.32
N SER A 17 -7.84 22.98 1.48
CA SER A 17 -7.57 21.53 1.53
C SER A 17 -6.91 21.13 2.84
N ARG A 18 -5.94 21.93 3.31
CA ARG A 18 -5.32 21.75 4.62
C ARG A 18 -6.34 21.83 5.74
N HIS A 19 -7.26 22.80 5.70
CA HIS A 19 -8.33 22.90 6.68
C HIS A 19 -9.27 21.69 6.65
N ALA A 20 -9.68 21.22 5.47
CA ALA A 20 -10.53 20.04 5.34
C ALA A 20 -9.86 18.77 5.93
N LEU A 21 -8.55 18.59 5.70
CA LEU A 21 -7.79 17.49 6.28
C LEU A 21 -7.74 17.54 7.81
N THR A 22 -7.73 18.73 8.43
CA THR A 22 -7.78 18.85 9.91
C THR A 22 -9.10 18.38 10.50
N GLN A 23 -10.17 18.37 9.72
CA GLN A 23 -11.50 17.90 10.13
C GLN A 23 -11.74 16.43 9.79
N PHE A 24 -10.83 15.79 9.06
CA PHE A 24 -10.97 14.41 8.65
C PHE A 24 -10.86 13.47 9.87
N GLN A 25 -11.89 12.66 10.05
CA GLN A 25 -11.89 11.56 11.01
C GLN A 25 -11.74 10.26 10.25
N ALA A 26 -10.67 9.53 10.51
CA ALA A 26 -10.45 8.24 9.88
C ALA A 26 -11.55 7.25 10.33
N PRO A 27 -12.22 6.56 9.40
CA PRO A 27 -13.24 5.57 9.76
C PRO A 27 -12.60 4.38 10.48
N LEU A 28 -13.30 3.83 11.48
CA LEU A 28 -12.89 2.57 12.12
C LEU A 28 -13.31 1.39 11.23
N LEU A 29 -12.33 0.80 10.53
CA LEU A 29 -12.59 -0.32 9.61
C LEU A 29 -12.77 -1.67 10.32
N VAL A 30 -12.05 -1.87 11.43
CA VAL A 30 -12.04 -3.13 12.17
C VAL A 30 -11.93 -2.87 13.67
N SER A 31 -12.63 -3.67 14.48
CA SER A 31 -12.61 -3.54 15.93
C SER A 31 -12.50 -4.90 16.60
N GLN A 32 -11.65 -5.01 17.61
CA GLN A 32 -11.59 -6.20 18.47
C GLN A 32 -12.91 -6.43 19.24
N LYS A 33 -13.73 -5.39 19.43
CA LYS A 33 -15.03 -5.48 20.11
C LYS A 33 -16.10 -6.15 19.26
N ASN A 34 -15.91 -6.22 17.94
CA ASN A 34 -16.83 -6.90 17.02
C ASN A 34 -16.11 -8.06 16.31
N PRO A 35 -16.32 -9.31 16.76
CA PRO A 35 -15.64 -10.48 16.23
C PRO A 35 -16.09 -10.86 14.81
N HIS A 36 -16.99 -10.11 14.18
CA HIS A 36 -17.41 -10.31 12.79
C HIS A 36 -16.82 -9.28 11.82
N THR A 37 -16.10 -8.27 12.30
CA THR A 37 -15.33 -7.38 11.42
C THR A 37 -13.99 -8.02 11.05
N ARG A 38 -13.58 -7.91 9.78
CA ARG A 38 -12.31 -8.41 9.26
C ARG A 38 -11.71 -7.35 8.33
N LEU A 39 -10.40 -7.18 8.37
CA LEU A 39 -9.65 -6.30 7.50
C LEU A 39 -8.49 -7.08 6.87
N PHE A 40 -8.40 -7.04 5.55
CA PHE A 40 -7.24 -7.52 4.82
C PHE A 40 -6.58 -6.34 4.13
N VAL A 41 -5.27 -6.18 4.30
CA VAL A 41 -4.50 -5.07 3.73
C VAL A 41 -3.53 -5.62 2.69
N ALA A 42 -3.78 -5.31 1.42
CA ALA A 42 -2.86 -5.64 0.33
C ALA A 42 -1.91 -4.46 0.08
N CYS A 43 -0.63 -4.67 0.35
CA CYS A 43 0.43 -3.67 0.29
C CYS A 43 1.21 -3.83 -1.02
N PHE A 44 0.88 -3.01 -2.02
CA PHE A 44 1.59 -3.00 -3.31
C PHE A 44 2.59 -1.85 -3.34
N ASP A 45 3.88 -2.18 -3.37
CA ASP A 45 4.92 -1.16 -3.35
C ASP A 45 5.13 -0.51 -4.73
N GLY A 46 5.70 0.69 -4.71
CA GLY A 46 6.03 1.43 -5.93
C GLY A 46 7.16 0.77 -6.73
N THR A 47 7.18 1.00 -8.04
CA THR A 47 8.26 0.55 -8.95
C THR A 47 9.65 0.75 -8.36
N GLY A 48 10.48 -0.29 -8.41
CA GLY A 48 11.86 -0.28 -7.90
C GLY A 48 11.98 -0.41 -6.37
N ASN A 49 10.87 -0.40 -5.62
CA ASN A 49 10.90 -0.54 -4.17
C ASN A 49 10.67 -2.00 -3.76
N ASP A 50 11.50 -2.47 -2.84
CA ASP A 50 11.33 -3.75 -2.15
C ASP A 50 11.88 -3.62 -0.74
N LYS A 51 10.98 -3.67 0.25
CA LYS A 51 11.35 -3.52 1.67
C LYS A 51 12.30 -4.61 2.17
N TYR A 52 12.31 -5.78 1.55
CA TYR A 52 13.16 -6.89 1.97
C TYR A 52 14.58 -6.77 1.41
N LYS A 53 14.74 -6.08 0.27
CA LYS A 53 16.03 -5.87 -0.38
C LYS A 53 16.72 -4.58 0.05
N ASP A 54 15.92 -3.53 0.28
CA ASP A 54 16.42 -2.23 0.70
C ASP A 54 15.67 -1.75 1.96
N PRO A 55 15.97 -2.35 3.12
CA PRO A 55 15.30 -2.00 4.38
C PRO A 55 15.64 -0.58 4.87
N GLU A 56 16.74 0.02 4.40
CA GLU A 56 17.12 1.39 4.75
C GLU A 56 16.25 2.45 4.04
N HIS A 57 15.64 2.10 2.89
CA HIS A 57 14.77 2.98 2.10
C HIS A 57 13.33 2.47 2.01
N ILE A 58 12.83 1.90 3.09
CA ILE A 58 11.46 1.38 3.16
C ILE A 58 10.42 2.48 2.87
N THR A 59 9.47 2.18 1.98
CA THR A 59 8.36 3.09 1.67
C THR A 59 7.31 3.08 2.77
N ASN A 60 6.38 4.05 2.72
CA ASN A 60 5.19 4.01 3.56
C ASN A 60 4.37 2.72 3.38
N ILE A 61 4.38 2.10 2.20
CA ILE A 61 3.71 0.81 1.95
C ILE A 61 4.44 -0.33 2.65
N GLY A 62 5.78 -0.36 2.59
CA GLY A 62 6.55 -1.35 3.32
C GLY A 62 6.32 -1.27 4.84
N ILE A 63 6.31 -0.04 5.38
CA ILE A 63 6.01 0.24 6.79
C ILE A 63 4.58 -0.19 7.16
N LEU A 64 3.59 0.06 6.28
CA LEU A 64 2.21 -0.35 6.49
C LEU A 64 2.10 -1.88 6.63
N ASP A 65 2.76 -2.63 5.75
CA ASP A 65 2.79 -4.09 5.88
C ASP A 65 3.44 -4.52 7.20
N ASP A 66 4.58 -3.93 7.59
CA ASP A 66 5.21 -4.29 8.88
C ASP A 66 4.28 -4.07 10.08
N GLN A 67 3.51 -2.98 10.07
CA GLN A 67 2.50 -2.72 11.10
C GLN A 67 1.39 -3.79 11.10
N VAL A 68 0.94 -4.20 9.91
CA VAL A 68 -0.06 -5.26 9.77
C VAL A 68 0.49 -6.60 10.26
N GLN A 69 1.69 -6.99 9.84
CA GLN A 69 2.33 -8.23 10.29
C GLN A 69 2.60 -8.21 11.80
N THR A 70 2.96 -7.05 12.37
CA THR A 70 3.09 -6.87 13.82
C THR A 70 1.75 -7.04 14.54
N ALA A 71 0.67 -6.52 13.99
CA ALA A 71 -0.67 -6.71 14.56
C ALA A 71 -1.09 -8.20 14.55
N VAL A 72 -0.80 -8.91 13.45
CA VAL A 72 -1.04 -10.35 13.29
C VAL A 72 -0.20 -11.15 14.30
N SER A 73 1.10 -10.89 14.41
CA SER A 73 1.99 -11.59 15.33
C SER A 73 1.63 -11.36 16.80
N ASN A 74 1.09 -10.18 17.12
CA ASN A 74 0.52 -9.85 18.43
C ASN A 74 -0.87 -10.48 18.67
N GLY A 75 -1.36 -11.32 17.77
CA GLY A 75 -2.57 -12.12 17.97
C GLY A 75 -3.87 -11.48 17.47
N SER A 76 -3.80 -10.42 16.64
CA SER A 76 -5.00 -9.85 16.02
C SER A 76 -5.59 -10.84 15.00
N LYS A 77 -6.70 -11.49 15.35
CA LYS A 77 -7.35 -12.53 14.52
C LYS A 77 -8.22 -11.97 13.39
N ASN A 78 -8.45 -10.66 13.39
CA ASN A 78 -9.35 -9.97 12.48
C ASN A 78 -8.62 -9.05 11.49
N ILE A 79 -7.29 -9.04 11.53
CA ILE A 79 -6.45 -8.28 10.60
C ILE A 79 -5.54 -9.30 9.90
N GLY A 80 -5.36 -9.15 8.61
CA GLY A 80 -4.34 -9.85 7.83
C GLY A 80 -3.76 -8.92 6.78
N GLY A 81 -2.62 -9.30 6.22
CA GLY A 81 -2.03 -8.51 5.14
C GLY A 81 -1.04 -9.30 4.31
N TYR A 82 -0.77 -8.75 3.13
CA TYR A 82 0.16 -9.33 2.18
C TYR A 82 0.90 -8.22 1.44
N TYR A 83 2.23 -8.36 1.34
CA TYR A 83 3.09 -7.42 0.65
C TYR A 83 3.53 -7.96 -0.72
N VAL A 84 3.53 -7.07 -1.71
CA VAL A 84 4.05 -7.34 -3.05
C VAL A 84 5.10 -6.29 -3.39
N PRO A 85 6.36 -6.70 -3.65
CA PRO A 85 7.40 -5.80 -4.13
C PRO A 85 6.99 -5.08 -5.42
N GLY A 86 7.52 -3.87 -5.59
CA GLY A 86 7.33 -3.06 -6.77
C GLY A 86 7.84 -3.73 -8.04
N VAL A 87 7.26 -3.36 -9.18
CA VAL A 87 7.76 -3.81 -10.48
C VAL A 87 9.22 -3.37 -10.67
N GLY A 88 10.07 -4.22 -11.24
CA GLY A 88 11.49 -3.92 -11.45
C GLY A 88 12.39 -4.02 -10.21
N ALA A 89 11.85 -4.34 -9.02
CA ALA A 89 12.66 -4.58 -7.81
C ALA A 89 13.18 -6.02 -7.69
N GLN A 90 12.95 -6.89 -8.69
CA GLN A 90 13.20 -8.33 -8.63
C GLN A 90 14.57 -8.69 -9.24
N ASP A 91 15.33 -9.56 -8.57
CA ASP A 91 16.55 -10.18 -9.10
C ASP A 91 16.13 -11.58 -9.54
N ASP A 92 16.15 -11.83 -10.85
CA ASP A 92 16.12 -13.06 -11.67
C ASP A 92 15.49 -14.41 -11.20
N ALA A 93 15.15 -14.64 -9.93
CA ALA A 93 14.68 -15.95 -9.45
C ALA A 93 13.15 -16.15 -9.54
N PHE A 94 12.35 -15.09 -9.58
CA PHE A 94 10.89 -15.17 -9.71
C PHE A 94 10.40 -15.07 -11.17
N THR A 95 11.32 -14.82 -12.10
CA THR A 95 11.05 -14.43 -13.50
C THR A 95 10.65 -15.59 -14.43
N ARG A 96 10.30 -16.77 -13.92
CA ARG A 96 9.88 -17.89 -14.79
C ARG A 96 8.39 -17.97 -15.10
N ASN A 97 7.55 -17.09 -14.56
CA ASN A 97 6.10 -17.18 -14.80
C ASN A 97 5.39 -15.84 -15.09
N PHE A 98 6.07 -14.71 -15.28
CA PHE A 98 5.43 -13.39 -15.14
C PHE A 98 5.88 -12.26 -16.09
N ASP A 99 6.38 -12.58 -17.29
CA ASP A 99 6.65 -11.58 -18.34
C ASP A 99 5.31 -11.06 -18.93
N GLY A 100 5.08 -9.77 -19.23
CA GLY A 100 5.92 -8.58 -19.22
C GLY A 100 5.05 -7.31 -19.21
N GLY A 101 5.70 -6.18 -18.98
CA GLY A 101 5.11 -4.88 -18.69
C GLY A 101 4.16 -4.28 -19.75
N LEU A 102 3.35 -3.33 -19.28
CA LEU A 102 2.33 -2.54 -19.99
C LEU A 102 0.98 -3.27 -20.16
N GLY A 103 0.24 -3.39 -19.06
CA GLY A 103 -1.22 -3.61 -19.06
C GLY A 103 -1.72 -5.03 -18.79
N TYR A 104 -0.91 -6.07 -18.99
CA TYR A 104 -1.31 -7.46 -18.72
C TYR A 104 -0.92 -7.97 -17.32
N SER A 105 0.04 -7.31 -16.67
CA SER A 105 0.62 -7.74 -15.39
C SER A 105 -0.26 -7.50 -14.15
N ASP A 106 -1.47 -6.97 -14.34
CA ASP A 106 -2.47 -6.85 -13.27
C ASP A 106 -3.35 -8.08 -13.14
N GLY A 107 -3.56 -8.86 -14.20
CA GLY A 107 -4.45 -10.03 -14.19
C GLY A 107 -3.99 -11.15 -13.23
N PRO A 108 -2.76 -11.66 -13.36
CA PRO A 108 -2.34 -12.78 -12.50
C PRO A 108 -1.88 -12.31 -11.11
N ARG A 109 -1.58 -11.01 -10.93
CA ARG A 109 -1.51 -10.42 -9.59
C ARG A 109 -2.91 -10.39 -8.95
N MET A 110 -3.95 -9.90 -9.67
CA MET A 110 -5.40 -10.27 -9.55
C MET A 110 -5.63 -11.58 -8.82
N GLU A 111 -5.30 -12.65 -9.52
CA GLU A 111 -5.71 -13.98 -9.13
C GLU A 111 -4.93 -14.51 -7.92
N ALA A 112 -3.66 -14.14 -7.75
CA ALA A 112 -2.94 -14.37 -6.51
C ALA A 112 -3.56 -13.58 -5.34
N ARG A 113 -4.05 -12.36 -5.59
CA ARG A 113 -4.72 -11.47 -4.62
C ARG A 113 -6.04 -12.09 -4.10
N GLU A 114 -6.81 -12.76 -4.96
CA GLU A 114 -8.09 -13.42 -4.59
C GLU A 114 -7.89 -14.73 -3.82
N ARG A 115 -6.90 -15.54 -4.23
CA ARG A 115 -6.60 -16.82 -3.54
C ARG A 115 -6.01 -16.64 -2.15
N ALA A 116 -5.28 -15.55 -1.90
CA ALA A 116 -4.74 -15.25 -0.57
C ALA A 116 -5.80 -14.70 0.41
N ALA A 117 -6.93 -14.23 -0.11
CA ALA A 117 -8.02 -13.64 0.67
C ALA A 117 -9.17 -14.63 0.99
N THR A 118 -9.12 -15.87 0.47
CA THR A 118 -10.11 -16.94 0.67
C THR A 118 -9.57 -18.01 1.61
#